data_AF-A0A4Q0P1B3-F1
#
_entry.id   AF-A0A4Q0P1B3-F1
#
_cell.length_a   1.000
_cell.length_b   1.000
_cell.length_c   1.000
_cell.angle_alpha   90.00
_cell.angle_beta   90.00
_cell.angle_gamma   90.00
#
_symmetry.space_group_name_H-M   'P 1'
#
loop_
_entity.id
_entity.type
_entity.pdbx_description
1 polymer ?
#
loop_
_entity_poly.entity_id
_entity_poly.type
_entity_poly.pdbx_seq_one_letter_code
_entity_poly.pdbx_strand_id
1 'polypeptide(L)'
;MRNEMRRILIGLILLSTSSGIGQNNSMENWTKNDKDQYSKLKKLANYIYKKEKSEISKDSLFENYIYFDNVLNDTVTKRREKRVAAFDTLFYYFRKTVDSIGVANMDAKPVRFYKNHKIYEPFDKEKSKHKTVGGEKMYAKDDNVFAYYRKEEPENPLGVLLFEPKSDKLGAWIMINQGGYKYFLTFSLL
;
A
#
# COMPACT_ATOMS: atom_id res chain seq x y z
N MET A 1 -24.82 46.51 10.42
CA MET A 1 -23.46 46.74 9.86
C MET A 1 -22.30 46.17 10.69
N ARG A 2 -21.81 46.78 11.79
CA ARG A 2 -20.55 46.32 12.46
C ARG A 2 -20.60 44.87 12.98
N ASN A 3 -21.76 44.45 13.49
CA ASN A 3 -21.97 43.08 13.99
C ASN A 3 -22.21 42.05 12.87
N GLU A 4 -22.79 42.46 11.74
CA GLU A 4 -22.99 41.58 10.58
C GLU A 4 -21.67 41.32 9.86
N MET A 5 -20.83 42.36 9.71
CA MET A 5 -19.49 42.23 9.16
C MET A 5 -18.61 41.28 10.00
N ARG A 6 -18.72 41.35 11.33
CA ARG A 6 -18.04 40.40 12.24
C ARG A 6 -18.52 38.96 12.08
N ARG A 7 -19.84 38.74 11.90
CA ARG A 7 -20.39 37.40 11.68
C ARG A 7 -19.95 36.81 10.34
N ILE A 8 -19.91 37.63 9.28
CA ILE A 8 -19.39 37.22 7.96
C ILE A 8 -17.90 36.88 8.05
N LEU A 9 -17.11 37.70 8.77
CA LEU A 9 -15.67 37.47 8.95
C LEU A 9 -15.39 36.17 9.73
N ILE A 10 -16.14 35.90 10.80
CA ILE A 10 -16.01 34.66 11.58
C ILE A 10 -16.45 33.45 10.75
N GLY A 11 -17.50 33.58 9.94
CA GLY A 11 -17.91 32.53 8.99
C GLY A 11 -16.84 32.21 7.95
N LEU A 12 -16.16 33.23 7.40
CA LEU A 12 -15.04 33.05 6.46
C LEU A 12 -13.81 32.40 7.11
N ILE A 13 -13.51 32.70 8.37
CA ILE A 13 -12.41 32.10 9.14
C ILE A 13 -12.71 30.62 9.48
N LEU A 14 -13.98 30.28 9.72
CA LEU A 14 -14.39 28.89 9.95
C LEU A 14 -14.43 28.08 8.63
N LEU A 15 -14.75 28.71 7.50
CA LEU A 15 -14.68 28.08 6.17
C LEU A 15 -13.25 27.83 5.67
N SER A 16 -12.26 28.61 6.13
CA SER A 16 -10.86 28.39 5.75
C SER A 16 -10.16 27.32 6.60
N THR A 17 -10.69 26.98 7.78
CA THR A 17 -10.17 25.91 8.64
C THR A 17 -10.70 24.51 8.28
N SER A 18 -11.69 24.42 7.38
CA SER A 18 -12.11 23.16 6.74
C SER A 18 -11.30 22.78 5.50
N SER A 19 -10.30 23.58 5.11
CA SER A 19 -9.19 23.08 4.32
C SER A 19 -8.41 22.17 5.24
N GLY A 20 -8.76 20.88 5.26
CA GLY A 20 -8.00 19.88 5.98
C GLY A 20 -6.51 20.14 5.72
N ILE A 21 -5.73 20.25 6.79
CA ILE A 21 -4.28 20.05 6.76
C ILE A 21 -4.09 18.56 6.49
N GLY A 22 -4.61 18.15 5.35
CA GLY A 22 -4.77 16.80 4.91
C GLY A 22 -3.88 16.69 3.70
N GLN A 23 -2.60 16.44 3.99
CA GLN A 23 -1.80 15.65 3.07
C GLN A 23 -1.75 16.21 1.64
N ASN A 24 -1.33 17.47 1.48
CA ASN A 24 -0.88 17.91 0.17
C ASN A 24 0.12 16.87 -0.37
N ASN A 25 -0.12 16.37 -1.59
CA ASN A 25 0.66 15.36 -2.30
C ASN A 25 2.11 15.83 -2.64
N SER A 26 2.71 16.75 -1.86
CA SER A 26 4.08 17.15 -2.08
C SER A 26 4.98 15.95 -1.75
N MET A 27 5.59 15.38 -2.79
CA MET A 27 6.64 14.36 -2.65
C MET A 27 7.95 14.95 -2.09
N GLU A 28 7.89 16.12 -1.46
CA GLU A 28 9.02 16.89 -0.95
C GLU A 28 9.75 16.13 0.15
N ASN A 29 9.00 15.42 1.00
CA ASN A 29 9.53 14.60 2.10
C ASN A 29 9.62 13.10 1.75
N TRP A 30 9.63 12.77 0.46
CA TRP A 30 9.74 11.39 0.00
C TRP A 30 11.20 11.05 -0.30
N THR A 31 11.64 9.92 0.22
CA THR A 31 12.93 9.32 -0.13
C THR A 31 12.92 8.89 -1.61
N LYS A 32 14.10 8.61 -2.15
CA LYS A 32 14.21 8.03 -3.51
C LYS A 32 13.42 6.71 -3.61
N ASN A 33 13.56 5.85 -2.60
CA ASN A 33 12.86 4.57 -2.48
C ASN A 33 11.33 4.73 -2.50
N ASP A 34 10.79 5.70 -1.75
CA ASP A 34 9.35 5.99 -1.76
C ASP A 34 8.87 6.35 -3.19
N LYS A 35 9.65 7.16 -3.92
CA LYS A 35 9.31 7.57 -5.29
C LYS A 35 9.35 6.40 -6.27
N ASP A 36 10.34 5.52 -6.13
CA ASP A 36 10.51 4.34 -6.99
C ASP A 36 9.38 3.33 -6.75
N GLN A 37 9.03 3.06 -5.50
CA GLN A 37 7.89 2.21 -5.10
C GLN A 37 6.56 2.75 -5.60
N TYR A 38 6.32 4.06 -5.41
CA TYR A 38 5.12 4.71 -5.91
C TYR A 38 5.02 4.66 -7.43
N SER A 39 6.12 4.93 -8.14
CA SER A 39 6.19 4.82 -9.60
C SER A 39 5.84 3.40 -10.06
N LYS A 40 6.37 2.38 -9.38
CA LYS A 40 6.08 0.97 -9.69
C LYS A 40 4.63 0.61 -9.41
N LEU A 41 4.04 1.10 -8.32
CA LEU A 41 2.61 0.95 -8.03
C LEU A 41 1.73 1.59 -9.10
N LYS A 42 2.03 2.83 -9.53
CA LYS A 42 1.27 3.51 -10.59
C LYS A 42 1.37 2.74 -11.91
N LYS A 43 2.56 2.22 -12.25
CA LYS A 43 2.74 1.38 -13.45
C LYS A 43 1.95 0.07 -13.35
N LEU A 44 2.00 -0.62 -12.21
CA LEU A 44 1.22 -1.84 -11.97
C LEU A 44 -0.28 -1.58 -12.08
N ALA A 45 -0.80 -0.54 -11.40
CA ALA A 45 -2.21 -0.20 -11.42
C ALA A 45 -2.69 0.10 -12.84
N ASN A 46 -1.93 0.88 -13.62
CA ASN A 46 -2.22 1.12 -15.03
C ASN A 46 -2.12 -0.15 -15.89
N TYR A 47 -1.15 -1.02 -15.62
CA TYR A 47 -0.95 -2.25 -16.38
C TYR A 47 -2.14 -3.21 -16.26
N ILE A 48 -2.82 -3.26 -15.10
CA ILE A 48 -3.93 -4.20 -14.85
C ILE A 48 -5.32 -3.59 -14.98
N TYR A 49 -5.44 -2.27 -15.00
CA TYR A 49 -6.72 -1.59 -14.96
C TYR A 49 -7.65 -2.02 -16.09
N LYS A 50 -8.84 -2.49 -15.73
CA LYS A 50 -9.88 -3.00 -16.64
C LYS A 50 -9.45 -4.15 -17.55
N LYS A 51 -8.29 -4.76 -17.30
CA LYS A 51 -7.87 -5.97 -18.01
C LYS A 51 -8.52 -7.20 -17.42
N GLU A 52 -8.93 -8.12 -18.27
CA GLU A 52 -9.33 -9.46 -17.87
C GLU A 52 -8.12 -10.29 -17.45
N LYS A 53 -8.38 -11.35 -16.67
CA LYS A 53 -7.31 -12.22 -16.15
C LYS A 53 -6.42 -12.78 -17.28
N SER A 54 -7.01 -13.13 -18.41
CA SER A 54 -6.31 -13.67 -19.58
C SER A 54 -5.40 -12.66 -20.28
N GLU A 55 -5.58 -11.36 -20.04
CA GLU A 55 -4.79 -10.29 -20.65
C GLU A 55 -3.59 -9.87 -19.78
N ILE A 56 -3.46 -10.47 -18.60
CA ILE A 56 -2.42 -10.14 -17.63
C ILE A 56 -1.39 -11.27 -17.61
N SER A 57 -0.17 -10.98 -18.10
CA SER A 57 0.93 -11.93 -18.08
C SER A 57 1.50 -12.06 -16.67
N LYS A 58 1.47 -13.27 -16.11
CA LYS A 58 2.10 -13.57 -14.82
C LYS A 58 3.61 -13.34 -14.85
N ASP A 59 4.27 -13.67 -15.96
CA ASP A 59 5.70 -13.44 -16.11
C ASP A 59 6.00 -11.94 -16.06
N SER A 60 5.22 -11.13 -16.78
CA SER A 60 5.37 -9.67 -16.71
C SER A 60 5.07 -9.11 -15.32
N LEU A 61 4.08 -9.66 -14.60
CA LEU A 61 3.80 -9.29 -13.22
C LEU A 61 4.99 -9.56 -12.30
N PHE A 62 5.52 -10.78 -12.31
CA PHE A 62 6.62 -11.18 -11.42
C PHE A 62 7.94 -10.50 -11.79
N GLU A 63 8.21 -10.33 -13.08
CA GLU A 63 9.42 -9.67 -13.55
C GLU A 63 9.44 -8.18 -13.17
N ASN A 64 8.31 -7.48 -13.26
CA ASN A 64 8.31 -6.01 -13.21
C ASN A 64 7.69 -5.40 -11.95
N TYR A 65 6.68 -6.06 -11.36
CA TYR A 65 5.77 -5.38 -10.44
C TYR A 65 5.56 -6.09 -9.10
N ILE A 66 5.51 -7.42 -9.09
CA ILE A 66 5.18 -8.23 -7.93
C ILE A 66 6.43 -8.97 -7.46
N TYR A 67 6.77 -8.83 -6.18
CA TYR A 67 7.84 -9.63 -5.60
C TYR A 67 7.33 -11.03 -5.33
N PHE A 68 7.83 -12.01 -6.10
CA PHE A 68 7.43 -13.41 -5.99
C PHE A 68 8.61 -14.39 -6.05
N ASP A 69 9.83 -13.86 -6.07
CA ASP A 69 11.08 -14.62 -6.22
C ASP A 69 11.27 -15.64 -5.09
N ASN A 70 10.83 -15.32 -3.88
CA ASN A 70 10.84 -16.23 -2.72
C ASN A 70 9.94 -17.46 -2.89
N VAL A 71 8.99 -17.42 -3.82
CA VAL A 71 8.13 -18.55 -4.18
C VAL A 71 8.68 -19.26 -5.39
N LEU A 72 9.06 -18.52 -6.43
CA LEU A 72 9.60 -19.09 -7.66
C LEU A 72 10.87 -19.91 -7.42
N ASN A 73 11.71 -19.46 -6.47
CA ASN A 73 12.96 -20.13 -6.08
C ASN A 73 12.78 -21.17 -4.96
N ASP A 74 11.55 -21.52 -4.60
CA ASP A 74 11.27 -22.53 -3.57
C ASP A 74 11.67 -23.93 -4.06
N THR A 75 12.55 -24.60 -3.30
CA THR A 75 13.08 -25.93 -3.63
C THR A 75 12.05 -27.05 -3.41
N VAL A 76 10.98 -26.79 -2.66
CA VAL A 76 9.92 -27.77 -2.41
C VAL A 76 8.81 -27.57 -3.46
N THR A 77 8.85 -28.37 -4.54
CA THR A 77 7.94 -28.26 -5.69
C THR A 77 6.46 -28.16 -5.31
N LYS A 78 5.97 -29.05 -4.43
CA LYS A 78 4.56 -29.06 -4.01
C LYS A 78 4.14 -27.76 -3.30
N ARG A 79 5.04 -27.17 -2.52
CA ARG A 79 4.81 -25.90 -1.83
C ARG A 79 4.82 -24.75 -2.83
N ARG A 80 5.78 -24.72 -3.75
CA ARG A 80 5.84 -23.75 -4.84
C ARG A 80 4.55 -23.73 -5.66
N GLU A 81 4.11 -24.88 -6.17
CA GLU A 81 2.91 -24.99 -7.02
C GLU A 81 1.65 -24.51 -6.31
N LYS A 82 1.47 -24.90 -5.04
CA LYS A 82 0.35 -24.43 -4.22
C LYS A 82 0.33 -22.91 -4.07
N ARG A 83 1.49 -22.29 -3.83
CA ARG A 83 1.63 -20.83 -3.66
C ARG A 83 1.41 -20.09 -4.99
N VAL A 84 1.89 -20.64 -6.11
CA VAL A 84 1.63 -20.12 -7.47
C VAL A 84 0.14 -20.18 -7.79
N ALA A 85 -0.56 -21.26 -7.42
CA ALA A 85 -2.01 -21.36 -7.63
C ALA A 85 -2.79 -20.37 -6.76
N ALA A 86 -2.35 -20.14 -5.52
CA ALA A 86 -2.95 -19.17 -4.61
C ALA A 86 -2.82 -17.72 -5.12
N PHE A 87 -1.73 -17.40 -5.84
CA PHE A 87 -1.48 -16.07 -6.40
C PHE A 87 -2.68 -15.49 -7.16
N ASP A 88 -3.26 -16.26 -8.09
CA ASP A 88 -4.36 -15.78 -8.94
C ASP A 88 -5.57 -15.32 -8.12
N THR A 89 -5.93 -16.10 -7.10
CA THR A 89 -7.07 -15.79 -6.22
C THR A 89 -6.82 -14.52 -5.44
N LEU A 90 -5.60 -14.31 -4.99
CA LEU A 90 -5.25 -13.20 -4.13
C LEU A 90 -5.10 -11.92 -4.96
N PHE A 91 -4.43 -12.04 -6.11
CA PHE A 91 -4.23 -10.95 -7.05
C PHE A 91 -5.56 -10.47 -7.66
N TYR A 92 -6.55 -11.35 -7.78
CA TYR A 92 -7.91 -10.97 -8.19
C TYR A 92 -8.47 -9.83 -7.32
N TYR A 93 -8.31 -9.90 -6.00
CA TYR A 93 -8.81 -8.85 -5.10
C TYR A 93 -8.08 -7.53 -5.30
N PHE A 94 -6.77 -7.54 -5.51
CA PHE A 94 -6.01 -6.33 -5.84
C PHE A 94 -6.55 -5.65 -7.09
N ARG A 95 -6.72 -6.43 -8.17
CA ARG A 95 -7.27 -5.94 -9.43
C ARG A 95 -8.66 -5.35 -9.24
N LYS A 96 -9.56 -6.05 -8.52
CA LYS A 96 -10.91 -5.56 -8.24
C LYS A 96 -10.92 -4.26 -7.45
N THR A 97 -10.02 -4.10 -6.49
CA THR A 97 -9.84 -2.82 -5.77
C THR A 97 -9.42 -1.70 -6.72
N VAL A 98 -8.45 -1.95 -7.60
CA VAL A 98 -7.98 -0.96 -8.59
C VAL A 98 -9.09 -0.60 -9.58
N ASP A 99 -9.85 -1.58 -10.07
CA ASP A 99 -10.98 -1.36 -10.99
C ASP A 99 -12.12 -0.58 -10.32
N SER A 100 -12.44 -0.89 -9.06
CA SER A 100 -13.51 -0.26 -8.30
C SER A 100 -13.20 1.19 -7.91
N ILE A 101 -11.95 1.50 -7.58
CA ILE A 101 -11.54 2.87 -7.27
C ILE A 101 -11.31 3.66 -8.58
N GLY A 102 -10.66 3.03 -9.56
CA GLY A 102 -10.17 3.66 -10.77
C GLY A 102 -8.78 4.25 -10.62
N VAL A 103 -7.90 4.04 -11.61
CA VAL A 103 -6.50 4.50 -11.57
C VAL A 103 -6.32 6.02 -11.43
N ALA A 104 -7.32 6.79 -11.85
CA ALA A 104 -7.36 8.24 -11.73
C ALA A 104 -7.64 8.70 -10.28
N ASN A 105 -8.43 7.92 -9.53
CA ASN A 105 -8.92 8.26 -8.20
C ASN A 105 -8.11 7.56 -7.08
N MET A 106 -7.39 6.49 -7.41
CA MET A 106 -6.50 5.80 -6.47
C MET A 106 -5.19 6.55 -6.33
N ASP A 107 -4.80 6.78 -5.08
CA ASP A 107 -3.48 7.30 -4.71
C ASP A 107 -2.90 6.52 -3.53
N ALA A 108 -1.61 6.72 -3.26
CA ALA A 108 -0.93 6.09 -2.15
C ALA A 108 0.25 6.92 -1.68
N LYS A 109 0.58 6.82 -0.40
CA LYS A 109 1.76 7.47 0.18
C LYS A 109 2.30 6.68 1.37
N PRO A 110 3.53 6.97 1.82
CA PRO A 110 4.10 6.29 2.97
C PRO A 110 3.20 6.34 4.20
N VAL A 111 3.04 5.21 4.87
CA VAL A 111 2.14 5.04 6.03
C VAL A 111 2.56 5.92 7.21
N ARG A 112 3.85 6.31 7.29
CA ARG A 112 4.37 7.25 8.29
C ARG A 112 3.71 8.63 8.27
N PHE A 113 2.95 8.96 7.22
CA PHE A 113 2.14 10.19 7.17
C PHE A 113 0.74 10.02 7.81
N TYR A 114 0.41 8.85 8.36
CA TYR A 114 -0.87 8.51 8.98
C TYR A 114 -0.75 8.24 10.48
N LYS A 115 0.19 8.89 11.18
CA LYS A 115 0.52 8.60 12.60
C LYS A 115 -0.67 8.64 13.56
N ASN A 116 -1.70 9.42 13.24
CA ASN A 116 -2.91 9.57 14.05
C ASN A 116 -4.06 8.66 13.60
N HIS A 117 -3.86 7.78 12.61
CA HIS A 117 -4.88 6.88 12.09
C HIS A 117 -4.63 5.44 12.58
N LYS A 118 -5.71 4.68 12.79
CA LYS A 118 -5.68 3.28 13.28
C LYS A 118 -4.87 2.30 12.41
N ILE A 119 -4.55 2.69 11.18
CA ILE A 119 -3.77 1.86 10.23
C ILE A 119 -2.27 1.93 10.53
N TYR A 120 -1.85 3.00 11.21
CA TYR A 120 -0.49 3.18 11.65
C TYR A 120 -0.33 2.53 13.02
N GLU A 121 0.44 1.46 13.07
CA GLU A 121 1.03 0.96 14.30
C GLU A 121 2.56 0.98 14.07
N PRO A 122 3.33 1.64 14.96
CA PRO A 122 4.77 1.80 14.77
C PRO A 122 5.46 0.45 14.84
N PHE A 123 6.58 0.29 14.12
CA PHE A 123 7.33 -0.95 14.15
C PHE A 123 7.83 -1.28 15.58
N ASP A 124 7.32 -2.37 16.14
CA ASP A 124 7.74 -2.90 17.42
C ASP A 124 8.78 -4.01 17.24
N LYS A 125 10.04 -3.68 17.53
CA LYS A 125 11.17 -4.60 17.42
C LYS A 125 11.00 -5.82 18.32
N GLU A 126 10.40 -5.69 19.50
CA GLU A 126 10.24 -6.81 20.45
C GLU A 126 9.15 -7.77 19.97
N LYS A 127 8.01 -7.27 19.50
CA LYS A 127 6.97 -8.11 18.86
C LYS A 127 7.46 -8.82 17.60
N SER A 128 8.43 -8.24 16.87
CA SER A 128 8.99 -8.81 15.64
C SER A 128 9.97 -9.98 15.84
N LYS A 129 10.57 -10.11 17.05
CA LYS A 129 11.54 -11.17 17.34
C LYS A 129 10.94 -12.57 17.34
N HIS A 130 9.63 -12.70 17.58
CA HIS A 130 8.97 -13.99 17.81
C HIS A 130 8.42 -14.68 16.55
N LYS A 131 8.51 -14.05 15.38
CA LYS A 131 7.92 -14.59 14.15
C LYS A 131 8.84 -14.33 12.96
N THR A 132 9.80 -15.23 12.75
CA THR A 132 10.57 -15.27 11.51
C THR A 132 9.77 -15.98 10.44
N VAL A 133 9.88 -15.52 9.21
CA VAL A 133 9.26 -16.14 8.05
C VAL A 133 10.35 -16.32 7.02
N GLY A 134 10.85 -17.56 6.87
CA GLY A 134 11.93 -17.88 5.94
C GLY A 134 13.35 -17.53 6.41
N GLY A 135 13.59 -17.38 7.72
CA GLY A 135 14.94 -17.18 8.27
C GLY A 135 15.49 -15.75 8.17
N GLU A 136 14.89 -14.88 7.36
CA GLU A 136 15.22 -13.46 7.30
C GLU A 136 14.14 -12.62 7.99
N LYS A 137 14.57 -11.61 8.76
CA LYS A 137 13.67 -10.65 9.42
C LYS A 137 12.99 -9.85 8.33
N MET A 138 11.75 -10.19 7.99
CA MET A 138 11.01 -9.48 6.96
C MET A 138 10.88 -8.01 7.38
N TYR A 139 11.60 -7.19 6.63
CA TYR A 139 11.93 -5.80 6.86
C TYR A 139 10.67 -4.95 7.05
N ALA A 140 10.46 -4.43 8.25
CA ALA A 140 9.48 -3.38 8.52
C ALA A 140 10.20 -2.17 9.13
N LYS A 141 11.08 -1.54 8.34
CA LYS A 141 11.27 -0.10 8.49
C LYS A 141 10.09 0.56 7.79
N ASP A 142 9.51 1.61 8.39
CA ASP A 142 8.32 2.32 7.89
C ASP A 142 8.42 2.74 6.41
N ASP A 143 9.64 2.83 5.90
CA ASP A 143 10.03 3.31 4.57
C ASP A 143 9.57 2.46 3.38
N ASN A 144 8.93 1.30 3.60
CA ASN A 144 8.48 0.41 2.53
C ASN A 144 6.99 0.09 2.59
N VAL A 145 6.24 0.82 3.42
CA VAL A 145 4.81 0.61 3.58
C VAL A 145 4.06 1.86 3.19
N PHE A 146 3.15 1.69 2.24
CA PHE A 146 2.28 2.75 1.75
C PHE A 146 0.87 2.48 2.24
N ALA A 147 0.12 3.52 2.56
CA ALA A 147 -1.34 3.42 2.64
C ALA A 147 -1.93 3.92 1.33
N TYR A 148 -2.90 3.19 0.79
CA TYR A 148 -3.65 3.59 -0.41
C TYR A 148 -5.03 4.11 -0.05
N TYR A 149 -5.53 5.06 -0.82
CA TYR A 149 -6.74 5.84 -0.51
C TYR A 149 -7.41 6.35 -1.80
N ARG A 150 -8.65 6.84 -1.65
CA ARG A 150 -9.32 7.63 -2.68
C ARG A 150 -8.82 9.07 -2.56
N LYS A 151 -8.47 9.71 -3.67
CA LYS A 151 -7.98 11.10 -3.68
C LYS A 151 -8.95 12.10 -3.04
N GLU A 152 -10.24 11.83 -3.11
CA GLU A 152 -11.28 12.65 -2.46
C GLU A 152 -11.30 12.51 -0.93
N GLU A 153 -10.69 11.45 -0.38
CA GLU A 153 -10.64 11.15 1.05
C GLU A 153 -9.23 10.73 1.49
N PRO A 154 -8.22 11.61 1.39
CA PRO A 154 -6.83 11.26 1.72
C PRO A 154 -6.61 10.92 3.20
N GLU A 155 -7.46 11.41 4.10
CA GLU A 155 -7.38 11.06 5.54
C GLU A 155 -7.90 9.66 5.87
N ASN A 156 -8.61 9.01 4.95
CA ASN A 156 -9.27 7.72 5.15
C ASN A 156 -8.60 6.62 4.29
N PRO A 157 -7.44 6.10 4.71
CA PRO A 157 -6.76 5.04 3.97
C PRO A 157 -7.61 3.76 3.96
N LEU A 158 -7.69 3.15 2.78
CA LEU A 158 -8.46 1.93 2.53
C LEU A 158 -7.69 0.66 2.89
N GLY A 159 -6.36 0.75 2.91
CA GLY A 159 -5.48 -0.36 3.26
C GLY A 159 -4.02 0.03 3.07
N VAL A 160 -3.13 -0.95 3.22
CA VAL A 160 -1.69 -0.74 3.01
C VAL A 160 -1.07 -1.72 2.05
N LEU A 161 0.05 -1.28 1.48
CA LEU A 161 0.88 -1.95 0.50
C LEU A 161 2.28 -2.09 1.10
N LEU A 162 2.85 -3.29 1.03
CA LEU A 162 4.22 -3.58 1.43
C LEU A 162 5.07 -3.81 0.19
N PHE A 163 6.15 -3.06 0.07
CA PHE A 163 7.13 -3.21 -1.00
C PHE A 163 8.38 -3.95 -0.51
N GLU A 164 8.99 -4.72 -1.41
CA GLU A 164 10.30 -5.32 -1.16
C GLU A 164 11.38 -4.24 -1.39
N PRO A 165 12.23 -3.93 -0.38
CA PRO A 165 13.09 -2.75 -0.42
C PRO A 165 14.17 -2.72 -1.50
N LYS A 166 14.61 -3.87 -2.02
CA LYS A 166 15.69 -3.92 -3.02
C LYS A 166 15.17 -3.75 -4.44
N SER A 167 14.01 -4.33 -4.73
CA SER A 167 13.41 -4.39 -6.06
C SER A 167 12.27 -3.39 -6.25
N ASP A 168 11.80 -2.75 -5.17
CA ASP A 168 10.62 -1.88 -5.12
C ASP A 168 9.31 -2.55 -5.55
N LYS A 169 9.34 -3.87 -5.75
CA LYS A 169 8.17 -4.63 -6.20
C LYS A 169 7.18 -4.81 -5.05
N LEU A 170 5.89 -4.84 -5.38
CA LEU A 170 4.83 -5.05 -4.43
C LEU A 170 4.88 -6.49 -3.90
N GLY A 171 5.10 -6.65 -2.61
CA GLY A 171 5.11 -7.95 -1.93
C GLY A 171 3.77 -8.33 -1.30
N ALA A 172 3.00 -7.34 -0.83
CA ALA A 172 1.66 -7.54 -0.27
C ALA A 172 0.80 -6.27 -0.36
N TRP A 173 -0.53 -6.39 -0.42
CA TRP A 173 -1.46 -5.25 -0.61
C TRP A 173 -2.68 -5.23 0.31
N ILE A 174 -2.68 -6.10 1.33
CA ILE A 174 -3.66 -6.08 2.43
C ILE A 174 -2.88 -6.32 3.71
N MET A 175 -2.56 -5.28 4.46
CA MET A 175 -2.14 -5.43 5.86
C MET A 175 -3.08 -4.64 6.77
N ILE A 176 -3.65 -5.33 7.76
CA ILE A 176 -4.63 -4.74 8.68
C ILE A 176 -3.94 -4.28 9.98
N ASN A 177 -2.63 -4.52 10.18
CA ASN A 177 -1.91 -3.93 11.29
C ASN A 177 -0.38 -4.00 11.12
N GLN A 178 0.34 -2.89 11.25
CA GLN A 178 1.80 -2.86 11.23
C GLN A 178 2.35 -3.02 12.66
N GLY A 179 3.06 -4.10 12.99
CA GLY A 179 3.71 -4.18 14.32
C GLY A 179 2.93 -4.92 15.40
N GLY A 180 1.77 -5.53 15.10
CA GLY A 180 1.04 -6.42 16.01
C GLY A 180 0.45 -7.69 15.37
N TYR A 181 0.66 -7.88 14.07
CA TYR A 181 0.51 -9.10 13.26
C TYR A 181 -0.85 -9.85 13.24
N LYS A 182 -1.70 -9.52 12.25
CA LYS A 182 -2.51 -10.48 11.48
C LYS A 182 -2.07 -10.41 10.02
N TYR A 183 -1.16 -11.31 9.67
CA TYR A 183 -0.52 -11.44 8.37
C TYR A 183 -1.53 -11.89 7.30
N PHE A 184 -1.46 -11.27 6.13
CA PHE A 184 -1.60 -12.03 4.90
C PHE A 184 -0.21 -12.09 4.28
N LEU A 185 0.62 -13.01 4.79
CA LEU A 185 1.74 -13.55 4.04
C LEU A 185 1.13 -14.45 2.98
N THR A 186 0.46 -13.81 2.01
CA THR A 186 -0.13 -14.39 0.81
C THR A 186 0.82 -15.41 0.20
N PHE A 187 2.12 -15.14 0.35
CA PHE A 187 3.16 -15.93 -0.23
C PHE A 187 3.95 -16.68 0.82
N SER A 188 4.40 -16.14 1.94
CA SER A 188 5.37 -16.86 2.77
C SER A 188 4.81 -17.89 3.77
N LEU A 189 3.48 -18.04 3.92
CA LEU A 189 2.87 -19.00 4.86
C LEU A 189 2.08 -20.16 4.21
N LEU A 190 1.80 -20.12 2.90
CA LEU A 190 1.15 -21.23 2.19
C LEU A 190 2.16 -22.20 1.58
#